data_AF-A0A171KSF3-F1
#
_entry.id   AF-A0A171KSF3-F1
#
_cell.length_a   1.000
_cell.length_b   1.000
_cell.length_c   1.000
_cell.angle_alpha   90.00
_cell.angle_beta   90.00
_cell.angle_gamma   90.00
#
_symmetry.space_group_name_H-M   'P 1'
#
loop_
_entity.id
_entity.type
_entity.pdbx_description
1 polymer ?
#
loop_
_entity_poly.entity_id
_entity_poly.type
_entity_poly.pdbx_seq_one_letter_code
_entity_poly.pdbx_strand_id
1 'polypeptide(L)' 'MDAKQVIEIMGGRAEVMRITGLTKGRISQMVSENHIPRAWMAAFRAIRPEAFGIQPPRRHSKKEPAHV' A
#
# COMPACT_ATOMS: atom_id res chain seq x y z
N MET A 1 -9.27 4.45 -9.03
CA MET A 1 -9.44 4.49 -7.56
C MET A 1 -9.13 5.90 -7.13
N ASP A 2 -10.05 6.53 -6.41
CA ASP A 2 -9.88 7.89 -5.92
C ASP A 2 -8.95 7.90 -4.68
N ALA A 3 -8.33 9.05 -4.38
CA ALA A 3 -7.37 9.13 -3.28
C ALA A 3 -8.00 8.79 -1.93
N LYS A 4 -9.28 9.11 -1.72
CA LYS A 4 -9.99 8.82 -0.49
C LYS A 4 -10.15 7.30 -0.30
N GLN A 5 -10.58 6.59 -1.35
CA GLN A 5 -10.71 5.13 -1.36
C GLN A 5 -9.37 4.44 -1.03
N VAL A 6 -8.27 4.91 -1.62
CA VAL A 6 -6.93 4.37 -1.31
C VAL A 6 -6.64 4.52 0.19
N ILE A 7 -6.87 5.71 0.75
CA ILE A 7 -6.61 5.97 2.17
C ILE A 7 -7.53 5.13 3.07
N GLU A 8 -8.81 4.97 2.73
CA GLU A 8 -9.74 4.12 3.49
C GLU A 8 -9.31 2.64 3.48
N ILE A 9 -8.91 2.12 2.32
CA ILE A 9 -8.39 0.74 2.16
C ILE A 9 -7.12 0.52 3.00
N MET A 10 -6.30 1.55 3.13
CA MET A 10 -5.12 1.52 4.01
C MET A 10 -5.47 1.57 5.50
N GLY A 11 -6.75 1.64 5.89
CA GLY A 11 -7.20 1.73 7.28
C GLY A 11 -7.49 3.16 7.75
N GLY A 12 -7.66 4.08 6.82
CA GLY A 12 -7.97 5.48 7.09
C GLY A 12 -6.73 6.34 7.35
N ARG A 13 -6.97 7.64 7.58
CA ARG A 13 -5.89 8.64 7.70
C ARG A 13 -4.92 8.35 8.85
N ALA A 14 -5.42 7.97 10.01
CA ALA A 14 -4.59 7.71 11.20
C ALA A 14 -3.62 6.55 10.94
N GLU A 15 -4.09 5.48 10.31
CA GLU A 15 -3.26 4.32 9.98
C GLU A 15 -2.22 4.67 8.91
N VAL A 16 -2.62 5.42 7.87
CA VAL A 16 -1.67 5.91 6.85
C VAL A 16 -0.59 6.76 7.47
N MET A 17 -0.92 7.69 8.39
CA MET A 17 0.08 8.48 9.11
C MET A 17 1.02 7.58 9.92
N ARG A 18 0.48 6.58 10.63
CA ARG A 18 1.26 5.66 11.46
C ARG A 18 2.25 4.82 10.65
N ILE A 19 1.84 4.28 9.49
CA ILE A 19 2.67 3.36 8.70
C ILE A 19 3.62 4.04 7.72
N THR A 20 3.30 5.26 7.28
CA THR A 20 4.12 5.98 6.28
C THR A 20 4.89 7.16 6.84
N GLY A 21 4.55 7.65 8.03
CA GLY A 21 5.07 8.89 8.57
C GLY A 21 4.57 10.15 7.83
N LEU A 22 3.63 10.01 6.90
CA LEU A 22 3.04 11.15 6.21
C LEU A 22 2.34 12.09 7.19
N THR A 23 2.49 13.39 6.96
CA THR A 23 1.78 14.39 7.74
C THR A 23 0.30 14.41 7.35
N LYS A 24 -0.55 14.83 8.31
CA LYS A 24 -1.98 15.06 8.06
C LYS A 24 -2.21 15.98 6.85
N GLY A 25 -1.41 17.06 6.73
CA GLY A 25 -1.49 18.00 5.62
C GLY A 25 -1.22 17.35 4.27
N ARG A 26 -0.21 16.48 4.18
CA ARG A 26 0.12 15.79 2.94
C ARG A 26 -0.99 14.80 2.52
N ILE A 27 -1.60 14.10 3.46
CA ILE A 27 -2.75 13.22 3.18
C ILE A 27 -3.97 14.05 2.75
N SER A 28 -4.25 15.15 3.43
CA SER A 28 -5.33 16.07 3.06
C SER A 28 -5.15 16.63 1.64
N GLN A 29 -3.92 16.97 1.25
CA GLN A 29 -3.61 17.44 -0.09
C GLN A 29 -3.91 16.35 -1.14
N MET A 30 -3.45 15.11 -0.93
CA MET A 30 -3.75 13.99 -1.85
C MET A 30 -5.25 13.76 -2.00
N VAL A 31 -6.02 13.84 -0.90
CA VAL A 31 -7.48 13.69 -0.94
C VAL A 31 -8.13 14.87 -1.67
N SER A 32 -7.69 16.10 -1.42
CA SER A 32 -8.24 17.31 -2.04
C SER A 32 -7.95 17.38 -3.53
N GLU A 33 -6.75 17.01 -3.96
CA GLU A 33 -6.35 16.92 -5.36
C GLU A 33 -6.87 15.64 -6.04
N ASN A 34 -7.51 14.75 -5.27
CA ASN A 34 -7.91 13.42 -5.69
C ASN A 34 -6.79 12.64 -6.42
N HIS A 35 -5.56 12.80 -5.94
CA HIS A 35 -4.37 12.29 -6.61
C HIS A 35 -3.37 11.73 -5.59
N ILE A 36 -3.03 10.45 -5.78
CA ILE A 36 -1.97 9.77 -5.04
C ILE A 36 -0.74 9.70 -5.96
N PRO A 37 0.41 10.28 -5.58
CA PRO A 37 1.63 10.16 -6.38
C PRO A 37 2.02 8.69 -6.62
N ARG A 38 2.56 8.38 -7.81
CA ARG A 38 2.91 6.99 -8.20
C ARG A 38 3.80 6.26 -7.18
N ALA A 39 4.79 6.95 -6.61
CA ALA A 39 5.66 6.37 -5.60
C ALA A 39 4.89 5.92 -4.35
N TRP A 40 3.92 6.72 -3.90
CA TRP A 40 3.06 6.37 -2.77
C TRP A 40 2.08 5.26 -3.11
N MET A 41 1.52 5.25 -4.33
CA MET A 41 0.68 4.14 -4.79
C MET A 41 1.46 2.81 -4.80
N ALA A 42 2.72 2.82 -5.24
CA ALA A 42 3.59 1.64 -5.18
C ALA A 42 3.85 1.20 -3.74
N ALA A 43 4.13 2.14 -2.84
CA ALA A 43 4.31 1.85 -1.42
C ALA A 43 3.04 1.26 -0.78
N PHE A 44 1.86 1.84 -1.01
CA PHE A 44 0.60 1.33 -0.46
C PHE A 44 0.30 -0.10 -0.93
N ARG A 45 0.55 -0.39 -2.21
CA ARG A 45 0.42 -1.74 -2.78
C ARG A 45 1.40 -2.75 -2.19
N ALA A 46 2.62 -2.30 -1.85
CA ALA A 46 3.61 -3.15 -1.21
C ALA A 46 3.27 -3.41 0.27
N ILE A 47 2.67 -2.44 0.96
CA ILE A 47 2.30 -2.55 2.38
C ILE A 47 1.06 -3.44 2.59
N ARG A 48 0.03 -3.31 1.72
CA ARG A 48 -1.20 -4.11 1.80
C ARG A 48 -1.61 -4.66 0.43
N PRO A 49 -0.87 -5.62 -0.14
CA PRO A 49 -1.16 -6.17 -1.46
C PRO A 49 -2.55 -6.79 -1.55
N GLU A 50 -3.01 -7.46 -0.49
CA GLU A 50 -4.34 -8.07 -0.39
C GLU A 50 -5.47 -7.04 -0.55
N ALA A 51 -5.27 -5.82 -0.06
CA ALA A 51 -6.27 -4.76 -0.07
C ALA A 51 -6.46 -4.15 -1.47
N PHE A 52 -5.51 -4.37 -2.38
CA PHE A 52 -5.57 -3.96 -3.78
C PHE A 52 -5.81 -5.14 -4.74
N GLY A 53 -6.15 -6.32 -4.23
CA GLY A 53 -6.30 -7.54 -5.05
C GLY A 53 -5.01 -7.97 -5.74
N ILE A 54 -3.86 -7.47 -5.28
CA ILE A 54 -2.55 -7.88 -5.76
C ILE A 54 -2.21 -9.13 -4.98
N GLN A 55 -2.28 -10.29 -5.62
CA GLN A 55 -1.67 -11.47 -5.01
C GLN A 55 -0.17 -11.19 -4.87
N PRO A 56 0.42 -11.29 -3.67
CA PRO A 56 1.86 -11.19 -3.55
C PRO A 56 2.48 -12.22 -4.49
N PRO A 57 3.61 -11.90 -5.14
CA PRO A 57 4.27 -12.88 -6.01
C PRO A 57 4.42 -14.15 -5.19
N ARG A 58 3.82 -15.25 -5.67
CA ARG A 58 3.93 -16.55 -5.03
C ARG A 58 5.41 -16.75 -4.76
N ARG A 59 5.83 -16.77 -3.50
CA ARG A 59 7.17 -17.22 -3.16
C ARG A 59 7.25 -18.61 -3.78
N HIS A 60 7.99 -18.76 -4.87
CA HIS A 60 8.49 -20.08 -5.23
C HIS A 60 9.34 -20.48 -4.03
N SER A 61 8.75 -21.27 -3.13
CA SER A 61 9.52 -22.06 -2.19
C SER A 61 10.48 -22.84 -3.05
N LYS A 62 11.74 -22.39 -3.08
CA LYS A 62 12.85 -23.17 -3.59
C LYS A 62 12.84 -24.41 -2.71
N LYS A 63 12.24 -25.51 -3.18
CA LYS A 63 12.44 -26.82 -2.57
C LYS A 63 13.94 -27.04 -2.69
N GLU A 64 14.66 -26.94 -1.58
CA GLU A 64 16.03 -27.42 -1.53
C GLU A 64 16.00 -28.88 -2.00
N PRO A 65 16.81 -29.26 -3.00
CA PRO A 65 16.92 -30.67 -3.34
C PRO A 65 17.57 -31.36 -2.14
N ALA A 66 16.80 -32.23 -1.49
CA ALA A 66 17.35 -33.20 -0.56
C ALA A 66 18.42 -34.00 -1.33
N HIS A 67 19.69 -33.77 -0.99
CA HIS A 67 20.78 -34.64 -1.41
C HIS A 67 20.62 -35.95 -0.66
N VAL A 68 20.35 -37.03 -1.41
CA VAL A 68 20.57 -38.43 -1.02
C VAL A 68 21.45 -39.03 -2.10
#